data_AF-A0A2R2MSC1-F1
#
_entry.id   AF-A0A2R2MSC1-F1
#
_cell.length_a   1.000
_cell.length_b   1.000
_cell.length_c   1.000
_cell.angle_alpha   90.00
_cell.angle_beta   90.00
_cell.angle_gamma   90.00
#
_symmetry.space_group_name_H-M   'P 1'
#
loop_
_entity.id
_entity.type
_entity.pdbx_description
1 polymer ?
#
loop_
_entity_poly.entity_id
_entity_poly.type
_entity_poly.pdbx_seq_one_letter_code
_entity_poly.pdbx_strand_id
1 'polypeptide(L)'
;TFSPPDGAVSNTTVSVFNAQRTKTPTGEAHTIRGFAYTTEEPGKLAVKLDGVPVKAPYWIIKLGPQTFSTNGQYEYAVVTDNFRVTLFVLARDPEGFKLKYDQEVKQFVKDAGFTEWLNEPLETYQGNDCLYAQPPQ
;
A
#
# COMPACT_ATOMS: atom_id res chain seq x y z
N THR A 1 14.40 -18.61 9.99
CA THR A 1 14.18 -17.39 9.18
C THR A 1 13.80 -16.27 10.12
N PHE A 2 14.44 -15.12 10.03
CA PHE A 2 14.05 -13.94 10.82
C PHE A 2 12.71 -13.41 10.31
N SER A 3 11.75 -13.22 11.21
CA SER A 3 10.54 -12.42 11.01
C SER A 3 10.56 -11.33 12.08
N PRO A 4 10.46 -10.05 11.71
CA PRO A 4 10.38 -8.98 12.69
C PRO A 4 9.07 -9.10 13.51
N PRO A 5 9.03 -8.56 14.74
CA PRO A 5 7.78 -8.45 15.49
C PRO A 5 6.69 -7.70 14.70
N ASP A 6 5.43 -8.01 14.97
CA ASP A 6 4.30 -7.26 14.40
C ASP A 6 4.41 -5.77 14.82
N GLY A 7 4.17 -4.87 13.88
CA GLY A 7 4.33 -3.42 14.07
C GLY A 7 5.78 -2.90 14.05
N ALA A 8 6.80 -3.75 13.88
CA ALA A 8 8.19 -3.31 13.85
C ALA A 8 8.50 -2.42 12.63
N VAL A 9 9.07 -1.25 12.91
CA VAL A 9 9.62 -0.32 11.91
C VAL A 9 11.06 0.00 12.29
N SER A 10 11.97 -0.15 11.33
CA SER A 10 13.40 0.15 11.48
C SER A 10 13.93 0.80 10.20
N ASN A 11 15.21 1.20 10.19
CA ASN A 11 15.83 1.80 9.01
C ASN A 11 15.84 0.89 7.78
N THR A 12 15.74 -0.44 7.96
CA THR A 12 15.87 -1.41 6.87
C THR A 12 14.67 -2.32 6.72
N THR A 13 13.77 -2.38 7.70
CA THR A 13 12.68 -3.36 7.73
C THR A 13 11.40 -2.74 8.29
N VAL A 14 10.28 -3.09 7.68
CA VAL A 14 8.91 -2.72 8.09
C VAL A 14 8.06 -3.98 8.11
N SER A 15 7.47 -4.34 9.25
CA SER A 15 6.46 -5.40 9.31
C SER A 15 5.18 -4.96 8.58
N VAL A 16 4.50 -5.89 7.92
CA VAL A 16 3.29 -5.61 7.14
C VAL A 16 2.15 -6.52 7.60
N PHE A 17 0.98 -5.93 7.82
CA PHE A 17 -0.28 -6.62 8.01
C PHE A 17 -1.28 -6.07 6.99
N ASN A 18 -1.68 -6.91 6.04
CA ASN A 18 -2.69 -6.57 5.04
C ASN A 18 -3.99 -7.30 5.39
N ALA A 19 -5.10 -6.59 5.28
CA ALA A 19 -6.44 -7.13 5.48
C ALA A 19 -7.37 -6.66 4.36
N GLN A 20 -8.26 -7.54 3.92
CA GLN A 20 -9.27 -7.22 2.92
C GLN A 20 -10.59 -7.95 3.19
N ARG A 21 -11.64 -7.49 2.51
CA ARG A 21 -12.91 -8.22 2.40
C ARG A 21 -13.26 -8.46 0.95
N THR A 22 -13.73 -9.66 0.66
CA THR A 22 -14.02 -10.08 -0.71
C THR A 22 -15.38 -9.56 -1.16
N LYS A 23 -15.40 -8.81 -2.28
CA LYS A 23 -16.58 -8.28 -3.01
C LYS A 23 -17.46 -7.26 -2.30
N THR A 24 -17.64 -7.33 -0.98
CA THR A 24 -18.51 -6.41 -0.22
C THR A 24 -17.85 -5.94 1.08
N PRO A 25 -18.31 -4.81 1.66
CA PRO A 25 -17.77 -4.25 2.91
C PRO A 25 -17.89 -5.18 4.13
N THR A 26 -18.76 -6.20 4.05
CA THR A 26 -19.00 -7.22 5.08
C THR A 26 -18.69 -8.64 4.59
N GLY A 27 -18.09 -8.78 3.40
CA GLY A 27 -17.74 -10.06 2.81
C GLY A 27 -16.68 -10.82 3.59
N GLU A 28 -16.32 -12.01 3.09
CA GLU A 28 -15.30 -12.87 3.70
C GLU A 28 -14.01 -12.09 3.95
N ALA A 29 -13.50 -12.16 5.18
CA ALA A 29 -12.29 -11.47 5.60
C ALA A 29 -11.06 -12.32 5.31
N HIS A 30 -10.04 -11.70 4.72
CA HIS A 30 -8.73 -12.31 4.51
C HIS A 30 -7.65 -11.41 5.08
N THR A 31 -6.62 -12.02 5.64
CA THR A 31 -5.44 -11.32 6.15
C THR A 31 -4.18 -12.02 5.72
N ILE A 32 -3.10 -11.25 5.57
CA ILE A 32 -1.76 -11.78 5.33
C ILE A 32 -0.73 -10.90 6.04
N ARG A 33 0.26 -11.55 6.64
CA ARG A 33 1.38 -10.91 7.33
C ARG A 33 2.65 -11.04 6.52
N GLY A 34 3.65 -10.24 6.87
CA GLY A 34 4.97 -10.32 6.29
C GLY A 34 5.84 -9.15 6.70
N PHE A 35 6.85 -8.87 5.90
CA PHE A 35 7.71 -7.71 6.08
C PHE A 35 8.28 -7.23 4.76
N ALA A 36 8.43 -5.91 4.65
CA ALA A 36 9.18 -5.24 3.61
C ALA A 36 10.58 -4.91 4.13
N TYR A 37 11.59 -4.98 3.26
CA TYR A 37 12.92 -4.51 3.60
C TYR A 37 13.53 -3.71 2.47
N THR A 38 14.40 -2.77 2.82
CA THR A 38 15.06 -1.86 1.88
C THR A 38 16.02 -2.61 0.96
N THR A 39 16.16 -2.08 -0.26
CA THR A 39 17.24 -2.47 -1.18
C THR A 39 18.27 -1.35 -1.26
N GLU A 40 19.27 -1.51 -2.13
CA GLU A 40 20.28 -0.47 -2.37
C GLU A 40 19.70 0.78 -3.05
N GLU A 41 18.58 0.64 -3.76
CA GLU A 41 17.92 1.73 -4.44
C GLU A 41 16.81 2.35 -3.54
N PRO A 42 16.90 3.64 -3.20
CA PRO A 42 15.86 4.33 -2.44
C PRO A 42 14.48 4.18 -3.08
N GLY A 43 13.48 3.90 -2.25
CA GLY A 43 12.09 3.68 -2.69
C GLY A 43 11.82 2.28 -3.24
N LYS A 44 12.82 1.45 -3.53
CA LYS A 44 12.64 0.05 -3.93
C LYS A 44 12.75 -0.86 -2.72
N LEU A 45 11.63 -1.47 -2.34
CA LEU A 45 11.56 -2.47 -1.29
C LEU A 45 11.36 -3.86 -1.88
N ALA A 46 11.74 -4.87 -1.11
CA ALA A 46 11.35 -6.26 -1.34
C ALA A 46 10.47 -6.73 -0.18
N VAL A 47 9.30 -7.28 -0.51
CA VAL A 47 8.31 -7.80 0.44
C VAL A 47 8.37 -9.31 0.46
N LYS A 48 8.38 -9.87 1.67
CA LYS A 48 8.13 -11.28 1.93
C LYS A 48 6.83 -11.41 2.70
N LEU A 49 5.86 -12.12 2.11
CA LEU A 49 4.58 -12.44 2.76
C LEU A 49 4.57 -13.90 3.23
N ASP A 50 3.85 -14.15 4.31
CA ASP A 50 3.71 -15.49 4.88
C ASP A 50 2.99 -16.43 3.90
N GLY A 51 3.52 -17.64 3.72
CA GLY A 51 2.98 -18.63 2.78
C GLY A 51 3.29 -18.36 1.31
N VAL A 52 3.89 -17.22 0.96
CA VAL A 52 4.28 -16.90 -0.43
C VAL A 52 5.75 -17.29 -0.64
N PRO A 53 6.07 -18.18 -1.62
CA PRO A 53 7.42 -18.72 -1.79
C PRO A 53 8.42 -17.72 -2.38
N VAL A 54 7.93 -16.63 -2.96
CA VAL A 54 8.74 -15.61 -3.65
C VAL A 54 8.61 -14.26 -2.96
N LYS A 55 9.66 -13.44 -3.10
CA LYS A 55 9.63 -12.04 -2.69
C LYS A 55 9.04 -11.20 -3.81
N ALA A 56 8.21 -10.23 -3.46
CA ALA A 56 7.62 -9.29 -4.41
C ALA A 56 8.28 -7.91 -4.31
N PRO A 57 8.54 -7.23 -5.43
CA PRO A 57 9.03 -5.85 -5.41
C PRO A 57 7.89 -4.89 -5.03
N TYR A 58 8.18 -3.97 -4.11
CA TYR A 58 7.29 -2.87 -3.71
C TYR A 58 8.05 -1.56 -3.92
N TRP A 59 7.83 -0.93 -5.07
CA TRP A 59 8.53 0.26 -5.51
C TRP A 59 7.65 1.48 -5.28
N ILE A 60 8.08 2.34 -4.35
CA ILE A 60 7.43 3.61 -4.03
C ILE A 60 7.84 4.62 -5.10
N ILE A 61 6.88 5.03 -5.94
CA ILE A 61 7.12 5.91 -7.08
C ILE A 61 6.62 7.34 -6.86
N LYS A 62 5.79 7.56 -5.84
CA LYS A 62 5.36 8.89 -5.40
C LYS A 62 4.95 8.86 -3.93
N LEU A 63 5.24 9.95 -3.25
CA LEU A 63 4.78 10.24 -1.89
C LEU A 63 3.93 11.50 -1.90
N GLY A 64 2.92 11.54 -1.03
CA GLY A 64 2.17 12.76 -0.73
C GLY A 64 2.98 13.74 0.13
N PRO A 65 2.37 14.85 0.56
CA PRO A 65 3.00 15.75 1.51
C PRO A 65 3.09 15.12 2.91
N GLN A 66 4.06 15.57 3.72
CA GLN A 66 4.27 15.14 5.11
C GLN A 66 3.38 15.92 6.09
N THR A 67 2.08 15.96 5.82
CA THR A 67 1.11 16.77 6.58
C THR A 67 0.12 15.94 7.38
N PHE A 68 0.21 14.60 7.30
CA PHE A 68 -0.69 13.75 8.05
C PHE A 68 -0.29 13.70 9.53
N SER A 69 -1.22 14.07 10.40
CA SER A 69 -1.03 14.17 11.85
C SER A 69 0.06 15.18 12.26
N THR A 70 0.20 15.44 13.56
CA THR A 70 1.25 16.29 14.15
C THR A 70 2.65 15.70 13.98
N ASN A 71 2.75 14.43 13.62
CA ASN A 71 4.02 13.70 13.50
C ASN A 71 4.67 13.81 12.11
N GLY A 72 4.10 14.57 11.17
CA GLY A 72 4.69 14.82 9.85
C GLY A 72 4.75 13.57 8.97
N GLN A 73 3.70 12.76 8.97
CA GLN A 73 3.63 11.56 8.14
C GLN A 73 3.15 11.89 6.73
N TYR A 74 3.57 11.08 5.75
CA TYR A 74 3.05 11.19 4.38
C TYR A 74 1.54 10.87 4.36
N GLU A 75 0.77 11.72 3.67
CA GLU A 75 -0.67 11.53 3.46
C GLU A 75 -0.99 10.26 2.66
N TYR A 76 -0.15 9.97 1.66
CA TYR A 76 -0.28 8.78 0.81
C TYR A 76 1.06 8.33 0.23
N ALA A 77 1.07 7.12 -0.33
CA ALA A 77 2.14 6.57 -1.16
C ALA A 77 1.57 5.86 -2.39
N VAL A 78 2.24 5.98 -3.53
CA VAL A 78 1.96 5.21 -4.75
C VAL A 78 3.03 4.14 -4.89
N VAL A 79 2.60 2.88 -4.91
CA VAL A 79 3.47 1.69 -4.90
C VAL A 79 3.15 0.81 -6.09
N THR A 80 4.19 0.31 -6.77
CA THR A 80 4.06 -0.61 -7.91
C THR A 80 5.16 -1.68 -7.89
N ASP A 81 5.18 -2.54 -8.89
CA ASP A 81 6.28 -3.47 -9.17
C ASP A 81 7.12 -3.03 -10.38
N ASN A 82 8.20 -3.77 -10.61
CA ASN A 82 9.17 -3.51 -11.68
C ASN A 82 8.63 -3.76 -13.11
N PHE A 83 7.47 -4.40 -13.25
CA PHE A 83 6.79 -4.69 -14.50
C PHE A 83 5.54 -3.81 -14.72
N ARG A 84 5.18 -2.96 -13.74
CA ARG A 84 3.96 -2.13 -13.75
C ARG A 84 2.66 -2.94 -13.89
N VAL A 85 2.60 -4.11 -13.25
CA VAL A 85 1.42 -5.00 -13.29
C VAL A 85 0.54 -4.83 -12.06
N THR A 86 1.12 -4.40 -10.94
CA THR A 86 0.44 -4.07 -9.68
C THR A 86 0.54 -2.59 -9.41
N LEU A 87 -0.52 -2.01 -8.86
CA LEU A 87 -0.59 -0.62 -8.47
C LEU A 87 -1.40 -0.52 -7.18
N PHE A 88 -0.78 0.09 -6.16
CA PHE A 88 -1.44 0.41 -4.91
C PHE A 88 -1.28 1.89 -4.62
N VAL A 89 -2.39 2.56 -4.35
CA VAL A 89 -2.41 3.91 -3.79
C VAL A 89 -2.85 3.76 -2.33
N LEU A 90 -1.87 3.89 -1.42
CA LEU A 90 -2.08 3.71 0.01
C LEU A 90 -2.24 5.07 0.67
N ALA A 91 -3.43 5.37 1.20
CA ALA A 91 -3.75 6.62 1.89
C ALA A 91 -3.92 6.38 3.39
N ARG A 92 -3.47 7.34 4.21
CA ARG A 92 -3.69 7.33 5.66
C ARG A 92 -5.15 7.59 6.04
N ASP A 93 -5.82 8.45 5.27
CA ASP A 93 -7.25 8.77 5.36
C ASP A 93 -7.87 8.68 3.95
N PRO A 94 -8.65 7.61 3.65
CA PRO A 94 -9.26 7.43 2.33
C PRO A 94 -10.21 8.54 1.92
N GLU A 95 -11.00 9.10 2.86
CA GLU A 95 -11.95 10.16 2.56
C GLU A 95 -11.22 11.47 2.25
N GLY A 96 -10.27 11.86 3.12
CA GLY A 96 -9.42 13.02 2.90
C GLY A 96 -8.59 12.91 1.62
N PHE A 97 -8.10 11.72 1.29
CA PHE A 97 -7.41 11.45 0.03
C PHE A 97 -8.31 11.69 -1.17
N LYS A 98 -9.56 11.18 -1.13
CA LYS A 98 -10.50 11.33 -2.24
C LYS A 98 -10.78 12.80 -2.57
N LEU A 99 -10.87 13.63 -1.53
CA LEU A 99 -11.16 15.05 -1.66
C LEU A 99 -9.96 15.88 -2.11
N LYS A 100 -8.75 15.53 -1.68
CA LYS A 100 -7.55 16.38 -1.85
C LYS A 100 -6.60 15.91 -2.95
N TYR A 101 -6.46 14.60 -3.15
CA TYR A 101 -5.34 14.02 -3.89
C TYR A 101 -5.77 13.08 -5.03
N ASP A 102 -7.03 12.62 -5.10
CA ASP A 102 -7.50 11.66 -6.12
C ASP A 102 -7.18 12.12 -7.55
N GLN A 103 -7.47 13.39 -7.87
CA GLN A 103 -7.24 13.93 -9.21
C GLN A 103 -5.75 13.98 -9.56
N GLU A 104 -4.89 14.49 -8.67
CA GLU A 104 -3.45 14.59 -8.95
C GLU A 104 -2.80 13.21 -9.05
N VAL A 105 -3.22 12.24 -8.24
CA VAL A 105 -2.66 10.90 -8.25
C VAL A 105 -3.12 10.14 -9.50
N LYS A 106 -4.38 10.28 -9.91
CA LYS A 106 -4.88 9.71 -11.18
C LYS A 106 -4.11 10.26 -12.38
N GLN A 107 -3.83 11.56 -12.40
CA GLN A 107 -3.01 12.16 -13.45
C GLN A 107 -1.58 11.61 -13.41
N PHE A 108 -0.97 11.54 -12.22
CA PHE A 108 0.38 10.98 -12.07
C PHE A 108 0.48 9.53 -12.55
N VAL A 109 -0.44 8.64 -12.16
CA VAL A 109 -0.38 7.22 -12.57
C VAL A 109 -0.65 7.07 -14.07
N LYS A 110 -1.50 7.92 -14.66
CA LYS A 110 -1.66 8.00 -16.11
C LYS A 110 -0.33 8.37 -16.79
N ASP A 111 0.34 9.42 -16.31
CA ASP A 111 1.62 9.87 -16.86
C ASP A 111 2.75 8.84 -16.64
N ALA A 112 2.66 8.01 -15.60
CA ALA A 112 3.55 6.89 -15.34
C ALA A 112 3.27 5.64 -16.21
N GLY A 113 2.22 5.66 -17.03
CA GLY A 113 1.88 4.60 -17.99
C GLY A 113 0.93 3.51 -17.46
N PHE A 114 0.14 3.80 -16.42
CA PHE A 114 -0.95 2.94 -15.96
C PHE A 114 -2.23 3.28 -16.74
N THR A 115 -2.24 2.93 -18.03
CA THR A 115 -3.29 3.30 -18.99
C THR A 115 -3.86 2.12 -19.76
N GLU A 116 -3.30 0.93 -19.59
CA GLU A 116 -3.67 -0.26 -20.33
C GLU A 116 -4.68 -1.10 -19.55
N TRP A 117 -5.50 -1.89 -20.24
CA TRP A 117 -6.51 -2.75 -19.60
C TRP A 117 -5.97 -3.64 -18.47
N LEU A 118 -4.69 -4.03 -18.56
CA LEU A 118 -4.04 -4.90 -17.58
C LEU A 118 -3.56 -4.15 -16.33
N ASN A 119 -3.35 -2.83 -16.42
CA ASN A 119 -2.73 -2.04 -15.36
C ASN A 119 -3.43 -0.71 -15.06
N GLU A 120 -4.57 -0.44 -15.68
CA GLU A 120 -5.36 0.76 -15.38
C GLU A 120 -5.82 0.74 -13.91
N PRO A 121 -5.82 1.89 -13.23
CA PRO A 121 -6.19 1.93 -11.82
C PRO A 121 -7.66 1.55 -11.60
N LEU A 122 -7.90 0.59 -10.71
CA LEU A 122 -9.22 0.25 -10.22
C LEU A 122 -9.43 0.82 -8.81
N GLU A 123 -10.50 1.58 -8.62
CA GLU A 123 -10.83 2.15 -7.32
C GLU A 123 -11.24 1.05 -6.33
N THR A 124 -10.57 1.02 -5.18
CA THR A 124 -10.94 0.16 -4.06
C THR A 124 -11.97 0.88 -3.18
N TYR A 125 -13.13 0.25 -2.96
CA TYR A 125 -14.18 0.82 -2.12
C TYR A 125 -13.72 0.96 -0.66
N GLN A 126 -13.84 2.16 -0.09
CA GLN A 126 -13.51 2.50 1.30
C GLN A 126 -14.62 3.37 1.92
N GLY A 127 -15.82 2.80 2.07
CA GLY A 127 -16.97 3.50 2.66
C GLY A 127 -17.05 3.36 4.19
N ASN A 128 -18.02 4.08 4.78
CA ASN A 128 -18.28 4.06 6.22
C ASN A 128 -18.85 2.71 6.71
N ASP A 129 -19.31 1.85 5.80
CA ASP A 129 -19.77 0.49 6.06
C ASP A 129 -18.65 -0.56 5.96
N CYS A 130 -17.41 -0.16 5.64
CA CYS A 130 -16.25 -1.04 5.67
C CYS A 130 -15.92 -1.48 7.10
N LEU A 131 -15.86 -2.79 7.31
CA LEU A 131 -15.39 -3.37 8.57
C LEU A 131 -13.86 -3.55 8.52
N TYR A 132 -13.14 -2.55 9.03
CA TYR A 132 -11.67 -2.52 9.08
C TYR A 132 -11.10 -3.48 10.14
N ALA A 133 -10.11 -4.28 9.74
CA ALA A 133 -9.39 -5.17 10.66
C ALA A 133 -8.48 -4.35 11.58
N GLN A 134 -8.40 -4.77 12.85
CA GLN A 134 -7.39 -4.24 13.76
C GLN A 134 -6.07 -4.97 13.51
N PRO A 135 -4.96 -4.26 13.32
CA PRO A 135 -3.66 -4.89 13.27
C PRO A 135 -3.36 -5.61 14.61
N PRO A 136 -2.57 -6.69 14.58
CA PRO A 136 -2.12 -7.34 15.81
C PRO A 136 -1.40 -6.32 16.72
N GLN A 137 -1.63 -6.43 18.03
CA GLN A 137 -0.89 -5.67 19.04
C GLN A 137 0.51 -6.23 19.27
#